data_AF-A0A0C3BD04-F1
#
_entry.id   AF-A0A0C3BD04-F1
#
_cell.length_a   1.000
_cell.length_b   1.000
_cell.length_c   1.000
_cell.angle_alpha   90.00
_cell.angle_beta   90.00
_cell.angle_gamma   90.00
#
_symmetry.space_group_name_H-M   'P 1'
#
loop_
_entity.id
_entity.type
_entity.pdbx_description
1 polymer ?
#
loop_
_entity_poly.entity_id
_entity_poly.type
_entity_poly.pdbx_seq_one_letter_code
_entity_poly.pdbx_strand_id
1 'polypeptide(L)'
;MKIFMNIAFAAAVFLSSAMETQAINEYTTIANVPKPATCGNSGVLPGGGWVANKRCGYVMGTAVAGRKFDVESTDSTGYHYGRYRGTGGNFCTFLIPSSLNLNSQVTGIASSCSTTTSSALCDRRHFGIDFDSPPHQGDGAITVPLNLAGCSGFYNYFVVRFVQSILKLRDRADNELEDSNFVSGAFQDAVPFNVGATTNAGYRYSTRDGQASMVRATVSEFGGQVIWFFVPRSCIAAQLPNPLNNDAGDGC
;
A
#
# COMPACT_ATOMS: atom_id res chain seq x y z
N MET A 1 40.41 -44.74 48.20
CA MET A 1 40.42 -43.79 47.08
C MET A 1 38.96 -43.43 46.78
N LYS A 2 38.46 -42.30 47.32
CA LYS A 2 37.10 -41.79 47.09
C LYS A 2 37.23 -40.54 46.24
N ILE A 3 36.79 -40.60 44.98
CA ILE A 3 36.78 -39.46 44.07
C ILE A 3 35.44 -38.75 44.29
N PHE A 4 35.51 -37.54 44.83
CA PHE A 4 34.40 -36.59 44.83
C PHE A 4 34.31 -35.95 43.45
N MET A 5 33.17 -36.10 42.77
CA MET A 5 32.89 -35.39 41.52
C MET A 5 31.82 -34.34 41.83
N ASN A 6 32.24 -33.09 41.98
CA ASN A 6 31.36 -31.93 42.07
C ASN A 6 30.91 -31.55 40.65
N ILE A 7 29.65 -31.78 40.32
CA ILE A 7 29.03 -31.23 39.11
C ILE A 7 28.37 -29.91 39.52
N ALA A 8 29.03 -28.80 39.18
CA ALA A 8 28.44 -27.48 39.29
C ALA A 8 27.47 -27.27 38.13
N PHE A 9 26.16 -27.21 38.42
CA PHE A 9 25.14 -26.75 37.48
C PHE A 9 25.22 -25.22 37.38
N ALA A 10 25.80 -24.71 36.29
CA ALA A 10 25.71 -23.30 35.95
C ALA A 10 24.32 -23.03 35.36
N ALA A 11 23.45 -22.38 36.12
CA ALA A 11 22.18 -21.87 35.62
C ALA A 11 22.46 -20.68 34.70
N ALA A 12 22.39 -20.89 33.40
CA ALA A 12 22.41 -19.82 32.41
C ALA A 12 21.09 -19.05 32.48
N VAL A 13 21.11 -17.88 33.12
CA VAL A 13 20.01 -16.91 33.08
C VAL A 13 19.99 -16.32 31.66
N PHE A 14 19.09 -16.81 30.82
CA PHE A 14 18.76 -16.15 29.55
C PHE A 14 17.98 -14.87 29.86
N LEU A 15 18.67 -13.73 29.93
CA LEU A 15 18.02 -12.44 29.81
C LEU A 15 17.49 -12.31 28.38
N SER A 16 16.21 -12.59 28.19
CA SER A 16 15.49 -12.20 26.98
C SER A 16 15.40 -10.68 26.96
N SER A 17 16.33 -10.01 26.27
CA SER A 17 16.17 -8.62 25.88
C SER A 17 14.97 -8.53 24.94
N ALA A 18 13.81 -8.13 25.48
CA ALA A 18 12.70 -7.69 24.66
C ALA A 18 13.21 -6.52 23.81
N MET A 19 13.37 -6.73 22.50
CA MET A 19 13.70 -5.63 21.60
C MET A 19 12.52 -4.66 21.63
N GLU A 20 12.77 -3.43 22.06
CA GLU A 20 11.78 -2.36 21.99
C GLU A 20 11.46 -2.11 20.52
N THR A 21 10.25 -2.47 20.09
CA THR A 21 9.71 -2.02 18.81
C THR A 21 9.65 -0.49 18.84
N GLN A 22 10.27 0.16 17.85
CA GLN A 22 10.24 1.62 17.76
C GLN A 22 8.80 2.13 17.85
N ALA A 23 8.56 3.07 18.75
CA ALA A 23 7.28 3.75 18.87
C ALA A 23 7.13 4.80 17.77
N ILE A 24 5.99 4.77 17.08
CA ILE A 24 5.61 5.70 16.02
C ILE A 24 4.26 6.37 16.33
N ASN A 25 3.83 7.25 15.43
CA ASN A 25 2.57 7.99 15.55
C ASN A 25 1.53 7.46 14.56
N GLU A 26 0.28 7.35 14.99
CA GLU A 26 -0.88 7.14 14.12
C GLU A 26 -1.65 8.46 13.97
N TYR A 27 -2.17 8.71 12.77
CA TYR A 27 -3.03 9.84 12.45
C TYR A 27 -4.24 9.37 11.65
N THR A 28 -5.26 10.23 11.56
CA THR A 28 -6.42 10.04 10.70
C THR A 28 -6.24 10.77 9.36
N THR A 29 -6.58 10.12 8.26
CA THR A 29 -6.60 10.71 6.91
C THR A 29 -7.71 11.74 6.75
N ILE A 30 -7.52 12.76 5.90
CA ILE A 30 -8.49 13.84 5.68
C ILE A 30 -9.01 13.90 4.25
N ALA A 31 -10.15 14.57 4.10
CA ALA A 31 -10.75 14.94 2.82
C ALA A 31 -10.12 16.22 2.25
N ASN A 32 -10.46 16.56 1.01
CA ASN A 32 -10.02 17.77 0.31
C ASN A 32 -8.50 17.94 0.25
N VAL A 33 -7.78 16.84 0.01
CA VAL A 33 -6.30 16.85 -0.04
C VAL A 33 -5.83 17.49 -1.35
N PRO A 34 -4.99 18.55 -1.31
CA PRO A 34 -4.39 19.10 -2.50
C PRO A 34 -3.49 18.05 -3.19
N LYS A 35 -3.58 17.94 -4.51
CA LYS A 35 -2.64 17.07 -5.21
C LYS A 35 -1.21 17.65 -5.16
N PRO A 36 -0.16 16.82 -5.10
CA PRO A 36 1.21 17.32 -4.92
C PRO A 36 1.72 18.05 -6.18
N ALA A 37 1.74 19.38 -6.13
CA ALA A 37 2.22 20.22 -7.24
C ALA A 37 3.69 19.93 -7.62
N THR A 38 4.50 19.49 -6.65
CA THR A 38 5.89 19.05 -6.87
C THR A 38 6.01 17.87 -7.83
N CYS A 39 4.92 17.14 -8.03
CA CYS A 39 4.82 16.02 -8.96
C CYS A 39 4.07 16.41 -10.25
N GLY A 40 3.96 17.70 -10.58
CA GLY A 40 3.23 18.19 -11.74
C GLY A 40 1.70 17.98 -11.67
N ASN A 41 1.17 17.67 -10.49
CA ASN A 41 -0.26 17.42 -10.30
C ASN A 41 -1.00 18.70 -9.89
N SER A 42 -2.29 18.79 -10.24
CA SER A 42 -3.15 19.92 -9.84
C SER A 42 -4.56 19.49 -9.43
N GLY A 43 -5.21 20.35 -8.64
CA GLY A 43 -6.55 20.14 -8.12
C GLY A 43 -6.57 19.53 -6.71
N VAL A 44 -7.76 19.06 -6.32
CA VAL A 44 -8.06 18.57 -4.97
C VAL A 44 -8.67 17.17 -5.06
N LEU A 45 -8.36 16.34 -4.06
CA LEU A 45 -8.94 15.03 -3.86
C LEU A 45 -10.02 15.13 -2.77
N PRO A 46 -11.31 15.16 -3.15
CA PRO A 46 -12.38 15.41 -2.18
C PRO A 46 -12.51 14.28 -1.14
N GLY A 47 -12.30 13.02 -1.54
CA GLY A 47 -12.59 11.85 -0.71
C GLY A 47 -11.44 11.32 0.15
N GLY A 48 -10.27 11.93 0.09
CA GLY A 48 -9.08 11.39 0.72
C GLY A 48 -7.78 11.79 0.02
N GLY A 49 -6.69 11.15 0.42
CA GLY A 49 -5.39 11.24 -0.25
C GLY A 49 -5.18 10.11 -1.28
N TRP A 50 -4.01 10.10 -1.91
CA TRP A 50 -3.53 8.95 -2.66
C TRP A 50 -2.57 8.14 -1.82
N VAL A 51 -2.73 6.81 -1.87
CA VAL A 51 -1.64 5.90 -1.52
C VAL A 51 -0.79 5.69 -2.76
N ALA A 52 0.52 5.75 -2.63
CA ALA A 52 1.47 5.64 -3.72
C ALA A 52 2.64 4.72 -3.38
N ASN A 53 3.29 4.18 -4.41
CA ASN A 53 4.44 3.29 -4.22
C ASN A 53 5.71 4.03 -3.79
N LYS A 54 5.83 5.31 -4.17
CA LYS A 54 6.92 6.22 -3.81
C LYS A 54 6.49 7.67 -4.01
N ARG A 55 7.35 8.62 -3.60
CA ARG A 55 7.18 10.05 -3.91
C ARG A 55 6.99 10.26 -5.41
N CYS A 56 5.94 10.99 -5.80
CA CYS A 56 5.59 11.24 -7.20
C CYS A 56 5.44 9.97 -8.07
N GLY A 57 5.20 8.81 -7.45
CA GLY A 57 5.09 7.53 -8.12
C GLY A 57 3.68 7.21 -8.61
N TYR A 58 3.42 5.92 -8.82
CA TYR A 58 2.11 5.40 -9.17
C TYR A 58 1.18 5.40 -7.97
N VAL A 59 -0.07 5.84 -8.22
CA VAL A 59 -1.15 5.72 -7.25
C VAL A 59 -1.56 4.25 -7.15
N MET A 60 -1.50 3.72 -5.93
CA MET A 60 -1.87 2.34 -5.59
C MET A 60 -3.28 2.22 -5.03
N GLY A 61 -3.99 3.35 -4.91
CA GLY A 61 -5.36 3.41 -4.39
C GLY A 61 -5.69 4.77 -3.77
N THR A 62 -6.88 4.87 -3.20
CA THR A 62 -7.33 6.05 -2.45
C THR A 62 -7.20 5.81 -0.94
N ALA A 63 -6.49 6.72 -0.26
CA ALA A 63 -6.51 6.81 1.20
C ALA A 63 -7.79 7.54 1.63
N VAL A 64 -8.90 6.81 1.72
CA VAL A 64 -10.22 7.34 2.09
C VAL A 64 -10.12 8.15 3.38
N ALA A 65 -10.76 9.31 3.45
CA ALA A 65 -10.79 10.18 4.63
C ALA A 65 -11.40 9.46 5.85
N GLY A 66 -10.93 9.82 7.05
CA GLY A 66 -11.39 9.22 8.31
C GLY A 66 -10.78 7.86 8.62
N ARG A 67 -9.74 7.43 7.90
CA ARG A 67 -9.03 6.16 8.11
C ARG A 67 -7.71 6.38 8.81
N LYS A 68 -7.18 5.34 9.46
CA LYS A 68 -5.94 5.44 10.23
C LYS A 68 -4.72 5.28 9.31
N PHE A 69 -3.62 5.93 9.69
CA PHE A 69 -2.32 5.77 9.04
C PHE A 69 -1.21 5.85 10.09
N ASP A 70 -0.43 4.78 10.21
CA ASP A 70 0.73 4.69 11.10
C ASP A 70 1.94 5.27 10.33
N VAL A 71 2.57 6.34 10.85
CA VAL A 71 3.67 7.05 10.16
C VAL A 71 5.01 6.54 10.67
N GLU A 72 5.73 5.80 9.84
CA GLU A 72 7.11 5.35 10.12
C GLU A 72 8.11 6.48 9.89
N SER A 73 7.92 7.22 8.79
CA SER A 73 8.80 8.34 8.44
C SER A 73 8.07 9.36 7.59
N THR A 74 8.53 10.60 7.64
CA THR A 74 8.08 11.69 6.77
C THR A 74 9.29 12.28 6.10
N ASP A 75 9.23 12.40 4.78
CA ASP A 75 10.34 12.96 4.01
C ASP A 75 10.32 14.50 3.98
N SER A 76 11.37 15.10 3.44
CA SER A 76 11.51 16.56 3.34
C SER A 76 10.45 17.26 2.47
N THR A 77 9.68 16.51 1.69
CA THR A 77 8.58 17.02 0.87
C THR A 77 7.21 16.78 1.48
N GLY A 78 7.16 16.18 2.67
CA GLY A 78 5.93 15.89 3.41
C GLY A 78 5.24 14.59 3.01
N TYR A 79 5.86 13.73 2.21
CA TYR A 79 5.31 12.38 1.98
C TYR A 79 5.53 11.53 3.22
N HIS A 80 4.50 10.78 3.60
CA HIS A 80 4.54 9.91 4.77
C HIS A 80 4.68 8.46 4.32
N TYR A 81 5.75 7.79 4.73
CA TYR A 81 5.85 6.34 4.62
C TYR A 81 5.29 5.70 5.88
N GLY A 82 4.51 4.64 5.70
CA GLY A 82 4.06 3.81 6.79
C GLY A 82 2.85 2.99 6.42
N ARG A 83 1.99 2.68 7.38
CA ARG A 83 0.91 1.71 7.20
C ARG A 83 -0.43 2.38 7.06
N TYR A 84 -1.11 2.12 5.95
CA TYR A 84 -2.52 2.48 5.83
C TYR A 84 -3.40 1.45 6.54
N ARG A 85 -4.33 1.94 7.37
CA ARG A 85 -5.28 1.15 8.19
C ARG A 85 -6.71 1.61 7.87
N GLY A 86 -7.19 1.24 6.69
CA GLY A 86 -8.49 1.68 6.16
C GLY A 86 -9.39 0.53 5.70
N THR A 87 -10.60 0.86 5.21
CA THR A 87 -11.45 -0.13 4.55
C THR A 87 -10.70 -0.72 3.36
N GLY A 88 -10.57 -2.04 3.34
CA GLY A 88 -9.80 -2.78 2.35
C GLY A 88 -8.28 -2.75 2.59
N GLY A 89 -7.71 -1.71 3.22
CA GLY A 89 -6.27 -1.49 3.31
C GLY A 89 -5.63 -1.81 4.67
N ASN A 90 -4.72 -2.77 4.70
CA ASN A 90 -3.74 -2.95 5.77
C ASN A 90 -2.38 -3.29 5.16
N PHE A 91 -1.65 -2.29 4.68
CA PHE A 91 -0.35 -2.48 4.01
C PHE A 91 0.53 -1.23 4.09
N CYS A 92 1.83 -1.43 3.91
CA CYS A 92 2.85 -0.37 3.89
C CYS A 92 2.82 0.38 2.57
N THR A 93 2.84 1.72 2.61
CA THR A 93 2.72 2.56 1.41
C THR A 93 3.22 3.97 1.71
N PHE A 94 3.36 4.79 0.67
CA PHE A 94 3.49 6.23 0.82
C PHE A 94 2.12 6.90 0.75
N LEU A 95 1.91 7.90 1.59
CA LEU A 95 0.76 8.81 1.56
C LEU A 95 1.24 10.20 1.13
N ILE A 96 0.45 10.85 0.26
CA ILE A 96 0.80 12.17 -0.25
C ILE A 96 0.77 13.25 0.86
N PRO A 97 1.51 14.37 0.70
CA PRO A 97 1.53 15.46 1.67
C PRO A 97 0.14 16.00 2.00
N SER A 98 0.00 16.55 3.21
CA SER A 98 -1.22 17.19 3.70
C SER A 98 -2.44 16.26 3.76
N SER A 99 -2.24 14.95 3.75
CA SER A 99 -3.33 13.96 3.85
C SER A 99 -3.73 13.61 5.27
N LEU A 100 -3.02 14.10 6.29
CA LEU A 100 -3.19 13.69 7.69
C LEU A 100 -3.72 14.83 8.56
N ASN A 101 -4.65 14.49 9.46
CA ASN A 101 -5.05 15.38 10.55
C ASN A 101 -4.04 15.26 11.69
N LEU A 102 -3.10 16.20 11.75
CA LEU A 102 -2.05 16.17 12.78
C LEU A 102 -2.60 16.32 14.22
N ASN A 103 -3.80 16.87 14.39
CA ASN A 103 -4.45 16.96 15.71
C ASN A 103 -5.05 15.62 16.19
N SER A 104 -5.08 14.60 15.33
CA SER A 104 -5.58 13.26 15.69
C SER A 104 -4.49 12.30 16.16
N GLN A 105 -3.32 12.83 16.53
CA GLN A 105 -2.14 12.05 16.87
C GLN A 105 -2.41 11.06 18.01
N VAL A 106 -2.07 9.80 17.76
CA VAL A 106 -1.92 8.76 18.79
C VAL A 106 -0.45 8.33 18.80
N THR A 107 0.17 8.32 19.99
CA THR A 107 1.58 7.96 20.17
C THR A 107 1.72 6.52 20.69
N GLY A 108 2.92 5.95 20.58
CA GLY A 108 3.22 4.62 21.15
C GLY A 108 2.76 3.46 20.28
N ILE A 109 2.51 3.70 18.99
CA ILE A 109 2.16 2.65 18.04
C ILE A 109 3.43 1.88 17.68
N ALA A 110 3.36 0.55 17.62
CA ALA A 110 4.51 -0.24 17.21
C ALA A 110 4.79 -0.05 15.71
N SER A 111 6.05 0.24 15.37
CA SER A 111 6.53 0.20 13.98
C SER A 111 6.25 -1.15 13.34
N SER A 112 5.76 -1.13 12.10
CA SER A 112 5.26 -2.30 11.39
C SER A 112 5.63 -2.31 9.90
N CYS A 113 6.32 -1.29 9.40
CA CYS A 113 6.71 -1.17 7.99
C CYS A 113 8.22 -0.92 7.88
N SER A 114 8.94 -1.84 7.22
CA SER A 114 10.40 -1.79 7.16
C SER A 114 10.91 -0.92 6.01
N THR A 115 12.19 -0.57 6.07
CA THR A 115 12.89 0.10 4.96
C THR A 115 13.11 -0.83 3.76
N THR A 116 13.13 -2.14 3.99
CA THR A 116 13.15 -3.16 2.92
C THR A 116 11.89 -3.06 2.08
N THR A 117 10.71 -2.95 2.71
CA THR A 117 9.44 -2.79 2.01
C THR A 117 9.39 -1.50 1.20
N SER A 118 9.82 -0.36 1.78
CA SER A 118 9.80 0.91 1.07
C SER A 118 10.75 0.90 -0.14
N SER A 119 11.93 0.27 0.01
CA SER A 119 12.89 0.08 -1.07
C SER A 119 12.32 -0.82 -2.17
N ALA A 120 11.62 -1.90 -1.79
CA ALA A 120 10.99 -2.82 -2.73
C ALA A 120 9.83 -2.16 -3.49
N LEU A 121 8.96 -1.43 -2.79
CA LEU A 121 7.85 -0.67 -3.37
C LEU A 121 8.29 0.39 -4.37
N CYS A 122 9.54 0.84 -4.26
CA CYS A 122 10.04 1.83 -5.17
C CYS A 122 10.05 1.35 -6.63
N ASP A 123 10.45 0.09 -6.91
CA ASP A 123 10.29 -0.50 -8.25
C ASP A 123 8.82 -0.86 -8.49
N ARG A 124 8.20 -0.21 -9.48
CA ARG A 124 6.80 -0.47 -9.84
C ARG A 124 6.50 -1.93 -10.18
N ARG A 125 7.50 -2.70 -10.63
CA ARG A 125 7.36 -4.15 -10.90
C ARG A 125 7.19 -4.99 -9.65
N HIS A 126 7.38 -4.40 -8.46
CA HIS A 126 7.15 -5.09 -7.21
C HIS A 126 5.66 -5.35 -6.96
N PHE A 127 4.78 -4.43 -7.40
CA PHE A 127 3.33 -4.52 -7.17
C PHE A 127 2.49 -4.69 -8.45
N GLY A 128 3.04 -4.38 -9.63
CA GLY A 128 2.25 -4.39 -10.86
C GLY A 128 3.02 -4.62 -12.16
N ILE A 129 2.25 -4.78 -13.22
CA ILE A 129 2.66 -4.98 -14.62
C ILE A 129 1.70 -4.22 -15.55
N ASP A 130 1.98 -4.22 -16.85
CA ASP A 130 1.09 -3.70 -17.90
C ASP A 130 0.68 -2.23 -17.65
N PHE A 131 1.62 -1.32 -17.42
CA PHE A 131 1.27 0.07 -17.06
C PHE A 131 0.76 0.87 -18.27
N ASP A 132 -0.25 1.71 -18.07
CA ASP A 132 -0.87 2.51 -19.14
C ASP A 132 0.03 3.67 -19.62
N SER A 133 0.92 4.16 -18.75
CA SER A 133 1.85 5.25 -19.06
C SER A 133 3.26 4.98 -18.52
N PRO A 134 4.28 5.69 -19.03
CA PRO A 134 5.59 5.73 -18.41
C PRO A 134 5.55 6.26 -16.97
N PRO A 135 6.61 5.98 -16.18
CA PRO A 135 6.71 6.48 -14.83
C PRO A 135 6.72 8.00 -14.77
N HIS A 136 6.22 8.55 -13.66
CA HIS A 136 6.18 10.00 -13.39
C HIS A 136 5.41 10.87 -14.41
N GLN A 137 4.77 10.27 -15.42
CA GLN A 137 3.92 10.97 -16.40
C GLN A 137 2.44 10.97 -16.02
N GLY A 138 2.11 10.72 -14.75
CA GLY A 138 0.71 10.62 -14.30
C GLY A 138 0.34 11.73 -13.33
N ASP A 139 -0.32 12.76 -13.84
CA ASP A 139 -1.24 13.62 -13.07
C ASP A 139 -2.55 12.89 -12.65
N GLY A 140 -2.61 11.58 -12.92
CA GLY A 140 -3.80 10.76 -12.94
C GLY A 140 -4.58 10.81 -14.26
N ALA A 141 -3.99 11.33 -15.34
CA ALA A 141 -4.56 11.27 -16.68
C ALA A 141 -4.67 9.82 -17.16
N ILE A 142 -5.84 9.54 -17.71
CA ILE A 142 -6.25 8.24 -18.21
C ILE A 142 -5.78 8.16 -19.67
N THR A 143 -4.91 7.20 -19.99
CA THR A 143 -4.51 6.96 -21.38
C THR A 143 -5.37 5.89 -22.03
N VAL A 144 -5.83 4.92 -21.24
CA VAL A 144 -6.67 3.80 -21.71
C VAL A 144 -8.05 3.91 -21.07
N PRO A 145 -9.07 4.36 -21.83
CA PRO A 145 -10.44 4.43 -21.34
C PRO A 145 -11.04 3.03 -21.18
N LEU A 146 -11.91 2.87 -20.18
CA LEU A 146 -12.57 1.61 -19.84
C LEU A 146 -14.07 1.82 -19.61
N ASN A 147 -14.85 0.83 -20.01
CA ASN A 147 -16.22 0.62 -19.55
C ASN A 147 -16.24 -0.45 -18.45
N LEU A 148 -16.72 -0.10 -17.26
CA LEU A 148 -16.80 -1.01 -16.11
C LEU A 148 -18.18 -1.64 -15.93
N ALA A 149 -19.04 -1.56 -16.94
CA ALA A 149 -20.34 -2.20 -16.91
C ALA A 149 -20.23 -3.70 -16.58
N GLY A 150 -20.89 -4.12 -15.49
CA GLY A 150 -20.83 -5.49 -14.98
C GLY A 150 -19.59 -5.84 -14.13
N CYS A 151 -18.67 -4.91 -13.89
CA CYS A 151 -17.54 -5.13 -12.99
C CYS A 151 -17.92 -4.86 -11.51
N SER A 152 -17.21 -5.54 -10.63
CA SER A 152 -17.18 -5.25 -9.19
C SER A 152 -15.94 -4.44 -8.85
N GLY A 153 -16.12 -3.39 -8.04
CA GLY A 153 -15.03 -2.56 -7.51
C GLY A 153 -14.59 -3.01 -6.13
N PHE A 154 -13.28 -2.88 -5.87
CA PHE A 154 -12.62 -3.23 -4.62
C PHE A 154 -11.62 -2.14 -4.23
N TYR A 155 -11.58 -1.70 -2.98
CA TYR A 155 -10.67 -0.67 -2.49
C TYR A 155 -9.23 -1.13 -2.44
N ASN A 156 -9.01 -2.43 -2.20
CA ASN A 156 -7.67 -2.95 -2.09
C ASN A 156 -7.56 -4.40 -2.56
N TYR A 157 -6.38 -4.68 -3.10
CA TYR A 157 -5.94 -6.00 -3.50
C TYR A 157 -4.73 -6.48 -2.69
N PHE A 158 -3.91 -5.56 -2.17
CA PHE A 158 -2.66 -5.90 -1.52
C PHE A 158 -2.88 -6.37 -0.08
N VAL A 159 -2.18 -7.43 0.30
CA VAL A 159 -2.25 -8.01 1.65
C VAL A 159 -0.91 -7.94 2.35
N VAL A 160 -0.95 -7.81 3.67
CA VAL A 160 0.14 -8.30 4.51
C VAL A 160 0.02 -9.81 4.56
N ARG A 161 1.11 -10.54 4.29
CA ARG A 161 1.18 -11.89 4.85
C ARG A 161 1.86 -11.78 6.19
N PHE A 162 1.18 -12.23 7.23
CA PHE A 162 1.87 -12.70 8.41
C PHE A 162 2.79 -13.82 7.97
N VAL A 163 4.08 -13.53 7.85
CA VAL A 163 5.07 -14.58 7.75
C VAL A 163 5.23 -15.14 9.15
N GLN A 164 4.28 -15.96 9.61
CA GLN A 164 4.45 -16.77 10.82
C GLN A 164 5.49 -17.85 10.50
N SER A 165 6.77 -17.47 10.43
CA SER A 165 7.87 -18.41 10.22
C SER A 165 8.08 -19.22 11.50
N ILE A 166 7.25 -20.22 11.75
CA ILE A 166 7.48 -21.24 12.78
C ILE A 166 8.83 -21.99 12.54
N LEU A 167 9.45 -21.81 11.37
CA LEU A 167 10.73 -22.42 10.97
C LEU A 167 11.96 -21.48 10.89
N LYS A 168 11.85 -20.18 11.23
CA LYS A 168 13.01 -19.26 11.28
C LYS A 168 13.53 -18.99 12.70
N LEU A 169 13.44 -19.97 13.60
CA LEU A 169 13.96 -19.85 14.98
C LEU A 169 15.48 -20.00 15.13
N ARG A 170 16.28 -19.90 14.05
CA ARG A 170 17.74 -19.83 14.15
C ARG A 170 18.30 -18.77 13.20
N ASP A 171 18.78 -17.68 13.81
CA ASP A 171 19.90 -16.85 13.34
C ASP A 171 19.65 -15.60 12.45
N ARG A 172 18.45 -15.00 12.41
CA ARG A 172 18.31 -13.59 12.02
C ARG A 172 17.39 -12.81 12.93
N ALA A 173 17.94 -11.77 13.56
CA ALA A 173 17.28 -10.81 14.43
C ALA A 173 16.42 -9.77 13.67
N ASP A 174 15.73 -10.20 12.61
CA ASP A 174 14.84 -9.34 11.82
C ASP A 174 13.40 -9.69 12.20
N ASN A 175 12.90 -9.08 13.26
CA ASN A 175 11.53 -9.25 13.73
C ASN A 175 10.53 -8.43 12.86
N GLU A 176 10.54 -8.66 11.53
CA GLU A 176 9.64 -8.07 10.52
C GLU A 176 8.25 -8.74 10.54
N LEU A 177 7.51 -8.67 11.65
CA LEU A 177 6.31 -9.51 11.81
C LEU A 177 5.03 -9.03 11.09
N GLU A 178 5.03 -7.90 10.37
CA GLU A 178 3.92 -7.49 9.50
C GLU A 178 4.36 -6.92 8.12
N ASP A 179 5.37 -7.46 7.45
CA ASP A 179 5.75 -6.89 6.14
C ASP A 179 4.70 -7.15 5.02
N SER A 180 4.47 -6.14 4.17
CA SER A 180 3.58 -6.24 3.02
C SER A 180 4.31 -6.90 1.85
N ASN A 181 3.81 -8.03 1.34
CA ASN A 181 4.27 -8.54 0.05
C ASN A 181 3.25 -8.22 -1.05
N PHE A 182 3.68 -7.45 -2.03
CA PHE A 182 2.84 -7.00 -3.16
C PHE A 182 2.83 -8.00 -4.31
N VAL A 183 3.20 -9.26 -4.04
CA VAL A 183 3.47 -10.29 -5.05
C VAL A 183 2.24 -11.13 -5.38
N SER A 184 1.35 -11.36 -4.40
CA SER A 184 0.05 -12.00 -4.63
C SER A 184 -0.95 -11.43 -3.65
N GLY A 185 -2.01 -10.85 -4.18
CA GLY A 185 -3.09 -10.27 -3.38
C GLY A 185 -4.36 -11.09 -3.50
N ALA A 186 -5.34 -10.77 -2.68
CA ALA A 186 -6.72 -11.18 -2.90
C ALA A 186 -7.58 -9.97 -2.57
N PHE A 187 -8.71 -9.81 -3.24
CA PHE A 187 -9.66 -8.77 -2.89
C PHE A 187 -10.09 -8.93 -1.43
N GLN A 188 -9.88 -7.89 -0.62
CA GLN A 188 -10.10 -7.95 0.83
C GLN A 188 -11.41 -7.31 1.28
N ASP A 189 -12.12 -6.65 0.37
CA ASP A 189 -13.39 -6.03 0.74
C ASP A 189 -14.43 -7.11 0.97
N ALA A 190 -14.97 -7.14 2.19
CA ALA A 190 -16.02 -8.09 2.58
C ALA A 190 -17.25 -7.99 1.66
N VAL A 191 -17.45 -6.84 1.03
CA VAL A 191 -18.49 -6.60 0.03
C VAL A 191 -17.89 -5.76 -1.10
N PRO A 192 -17.83 -6.24 -2.35
CA PRO A 192 -17.49 -5.40 -3.49
C PRO A 192 -18.52 -4.29 -3.66
N PHE A 193 -18.07 -3.11 -4.08
CA PHE A 193 -18.97 -2.03 -4.43
C PHE A 193 -19.35 -2.09 -5.91
N ASN A 194 -20.53 -1.58 -6.23
CA ASN A 194 -21.06 -1.64 -7.59
C ASN A 194 -20.49 -0.50 -8.45
N VAL A 195 -19.77 -0.85 -9.51
CA VAL A 195 -19.27 0.08 -10.53
C VAL A 195 -19.89 -0.15 -11.91
N GLY A 196 -20.94 -0.98 -11.97
CA GLY A 196 -21.56 -1.41 -13.22
C GLY A 196 -22.26 -0.32 -14.03
N ALA A 197 -22.44 0.88 -13.47
CA ALA A 197 -22.94 2.05 -14.20
C ALA A 197 -21.80 2.94 -14.75
N THR A 198 -20.55 2.63 -14.44
CA THR A 198 -19.40 3.47 -14.77
C THR A 198 -18.86 3.16 -16.16
N THR A 199 -19.19 4.00 -17.14
CA THR A 199 -18.76 3.83 -18.53
C THR A 199 -17.49 4.61 -18.90
N ASN A 200 -17.04 5.51 -18.03
CA ASN A 200 -15.87 6.38 -18.23
C ASN A 200 -14.86 6.17 -17.10
N ALA A 201 -14.20 5.02 -17.13
CA ALA A 201 -13.08 4.72 -16.25
C ALA A 201 -11.75 4.80 -17.01
N GLY A 202 -10.66 4.75 -16.28
CA GLY A 202 -9.33 4.68 -16.82
C GLY A 202 -8.50 3.59 -16.20
N TYR A 203 -7.81 2.84 -17.04
CA TYR A 203 -6.86 1.82 -16.62
C TYR A 203 -5.53 2.45 -16.20
N ARG A 204 -4.83 1.86 -15.21
CA ARG A 204 -3.47 2.28 -14.82
C ARG A 204 -2.45 1.17 -14.88
N TYR A 205 -2.71 0.05 -14.22
CA TYR A 205 -1.81 -1.10 -14.18
C TYR A 205 -2.57 -2.35 -13.75
N SER A 206 -1.96 -3.51 -13.98
CA SER A 206 -2.41 -4.78 -13.41
C SER A 206 -1.55 -5.19 -12.26
N THR A 207 -2.13 -5.83 -11.25
CA THR A 207 -1.37 -6.40 -10.15
C THR A 207 -0.36 -7.40 -10.69
N ARG A 208 0.73 -7.60 -9.95
CA ARG A 208 1.87 -8.41 -10.41
C ARG A 208 1.49 -9.86 -10.77
N ASP A 209 0.47 -10.40 -10.11
CA ASP A 209 -0.10 -11.73 -10.37
C ASP A 209 -1.13 -11.76 -11.51
N GLY A 210 -1.40 -10.61 -12.15
CA GLY A 210 -2.29 -10.47 -13.30
C GLY A 210 -3.78 -10.65 -12.97
N GLN A 211 -4.17 -10.67 -11.70
CA GLN A 211 -5.56 -10.99 -11.31
C GLN A 211 -6.46 -9.77 -11.16
N ALA A 212 -5.89 -8.61 -10.84
CA ALA A 212 -6.64 -7.37 -10.66
C ALA A 212 -6.04 -6.22 -11.46
N SER A 213 -6.82 -5.18 -11.68
CA SER A 213 -6.39 -3.95 -12.36
C SER A 213 -6.79 -2.73 -11.57
N MET A 214 -5.83 -1.83 -11.36
CA MET A 214 -6.06 -0.52 -10.78
C MET A 214 -6.71 0.38 -11.83
N VAL A 215 -7.84 0.96 -11.47
CA VAL A 215 -8.63 1.84 -12.31
C VAL A 215 -9.00 3.12 -11.57
N ARG A 216 -9.21 4.19 -12.33
CA ARG A 216 -9.73 5.46 -11.87
C ARG A 216 -11.09 5.71 -12.45
N ALA A 217 -12.08 6.02 -11.63
CA ALA A 217 -13.38 6.42 -12.14
C ALA A 217 -14.18 7.25 -11.15
N THR A 218 -15.22 7.91 -11.67
CA THR A 218 -16.28 8.49 -10.84
C THR A 218 -17.21 7.38 -10.36
N VAL A 219 -17.37 7.25 -9.04
CA VAL A 219 -18.18 6.21 -8.41
C VAL A 219 -19.31 6.84 -7.61
N SER A 220 -20.56 6.47 -7.91
CA SER A 220 -21.77 7.03 -7.29
C SER A 220 -21.86 6.72 -5.81
N GLU A 221 -21.41 5.54 -5.38
CA GLU A 221 -21.33 5.13 -3.97
C GLU A 221 -20.47 6.09 -3.12
N PHE A 222 -19.54 6.80 -3.75
CA PHE A 222 -18.73 7.83 -3.12
C PHE A 222 -19.28 9.25 -3.31
N GLY A 223 -20.58 9.39 -3.51
CA GLY A 223 -21.20 10.68 -3.79
C GLY A 223 -20.72 11.28 -5.12
N GLY A 224 -20.40 10.43 -6.10
CA GLY A 224 -19.94 10.87 -7.42
C GLY A 224 -18.51 11.40 -7.43
N GLN A 225 -17.66 10.88 -6.55
CA GLN A 225 -16.25 11.27 -6.49
C GLN A 225 -15.37 10.40 -7.37
N VAL A 226 -14.25 10.97 -7.81
CA VAL A 226 -13.22 10.23 -8.55
C VAL A 226 -12.28 9.54 -7.56
N ILE A 227 -12.25 8.21 -7.60
CA ILE A 227 -11.41 7.38 -6.75
C ILE A 227 -10.55 6.41 -7.56
N TRP A 228 -9.50 5.90 -6.92
CA TRP A 228 -8.64 4.83 -7.41
C TRP A 228 -8.99 3.53 -6.68
N PHE A 229 -9.28 2.49 -7.44
CA PHE A 229 -9.74 1.21 -6.91
C PHE A 229 -9.37 0.07 -7.87
N PHE A 230 -9.54 -1.17 -7.41
CA PHE A 230 -9.29 -2.36 -8.21
C PHE A 230 -10.57 -2.96 -8.79
N VAL A 231 -10.45 -3.54 -9.97
CA VAL A 231 -11.44 -4.45 -10.57
C VAL A 231 -10.76 -5.77 -10.92
N PRO A 232 -11.50 -6.89 -11.02
CA PRO A 232 -10.95 -8.15 -11.56
C PRO A 232 -10.39 -7.91 -12.97
N ARG A 233 -9.16 -8.37 -13.23
CA ARG A 233 -8.51 -8.23 -14.54
C ARG A 233 -9.37 -8.82 -15.65
N SER A 234 -9.98 -9.97 -15.39
CA SER A 234 -10.86 -10.67 -16.31
C SER A 234 -12.05 -9.82 -16.77
N CYS A 235 -12.49 -8.83 -15.99
CA CYS A 235 -13.61 -7.96 -16.35
C CYS A 235 -13.26 -6.97 -17.48
N ILE A 236 -12.00 -6.53 -17.55
CA ILE A 236 -11.57 -5.49 -18.47
C ILE A 236 -10.55 -5.97 -19.51
N ALA A 237 -10.09 -7.22 -19.43
CA ALA A 237 -8.98 -7.73 -20.25
C ALA A 237 -9.18 -7.50 -21.77
N ALA A 238 -10.40 -7.68 -22.28
CA ALA A 238 -10.72 -7.49 -23.70
C ALA A 238 -10.68 -6.03 -24.17
N GLN A 239 -10.65 -5.06 -23.24
CA GLN A 239 -10.68 -3.63 -23.55
C GLN A 239 -9.28 -3.01 -23.65
N LEU A 240 -8.24 -3.78 -23.33
CA LEU A 240 -6.90 -3.24 -23.13
C LEU A 240 -6.05 -3.40 -24.38
N PRO A 241 -5.34 -2.34 -24.80
CA PRO A 241 -4.50 -2.40 -25.98
C PRO A 241 -3.25 -3.25 -25.73
N ASN A 242 -2.64 -3.71 -26.81
CA ASN A 242 -1.30 -4.31 -26.83
C ASN A 242 -0.44 -3.49 -27.83
N PRO A 243 0.70 -2.90 -27.43
CA PRO A 243 1.41 -3.06 -26.15
C PRO A 243 1.07 -2.02 -25.06
N LEU A 244 1.14 -2.45 -23.79
CA LEU A 244 1.19 -1.60 -22.61
C LEU A 244 2.65 -1.42 -22.16
N ASN A 245 2.93 -0.38 -21.36
CA ASN A 245 4.29 -0.08 -20.90
C ASN A 245 4.71 -1.05 -19.78
N ASN A 246 5.48 -2.09 -20.10
CA ASN A 246 5.94 -3.06 -19.09
C ASN A 246 7.46 -3.06 -18.83
N ASP A 247 8.24 -2.36 -19.66
CA ASP A 247 9.65 -2.76 -19.83
C ASP A 247 10.69 -1.92 -19.07
N ALA A 248 10.36 -0.70 -18.67
CA ALA A 248 11.25 0.11 -17.85
C ALA A 248 10.92 -0.08 -16.36
N GLY A 249 11.81 -0.70 -15.60
CA GLY A 249 11.80 -0.57 -14.14
C GLY A 249 11.92 0.91 -13.77
N ASP A 250 11.22 1.32 -12.71
CA ASP A 250 11.23 2.71 -12.24
C ASP A 250 11.69 2.74 -10.80
N GLY A 251 13.00 2.69 -10.58
CA GLY A 251 13.61 2.59 -9.26
C GLY A 251 13.65 3.91 -8.48
N CYS A 252 14.20 3.80 -7.28
CA CYS A 252 14.77 4.90 -6.51
C CYS A 252 16.29 4.79 -6.74
#